data_AF-A0A7S2G2I0-F1
#
_entry.id   AF-A0A7S2G2I0-F1
#
_cell.length_a   1.000
_cell.length_b   1.000
_cell.length_c   1.000
_cell.angle_alpha   90.00
_cell.angle_beta   90.00
_cell.angle_gamma   90.00
#
_symmetry.space_group_name_H-M   'P 1'
#
loop_
_entity.id
_entity.type
_entity.pdbx_description
1 polymer ?
#
loop_
_entity_poly.entity_id
_entity_poly.type
_entity_poly.pdbx_seq_one_letter_code
_entity_poly.pdbx_strand_id
1 'polypeptide(L)'
;FRPRWSPDVFGLQRLPRHLQAPSSGPEAAGTPPAPAPAPLGLAAGAGSAAFREVARGTMCERDLPGAKAEPFTLGGGGHDLARCQAECLALEQCRYVTFYHSTGFCHMYRSCTEQKAVGDGAAIYSRV
;
A
#
# COMPACT_ATOMS: atom_id res chain seq x y z
N PHE A 1 -49.18 -22.70 2.99
CA PHE A 1 -48.42 -23.80 2.36
C PHE A 1 -47.05 -23.29 1.90
N ARG A 2 -46.03 -23.42 2.75
CA ARG A 2 -44.62 -23.67 2.37
C ARG A 2 -43.98 -24.43 3.54
N PRO A 3 -43.09 -25.39 3.25
CA PRO A 3 -42.86 -26.55 4.09
C PRO A 3 -41.81 -26.29 5.16
N ARG A 4 -42.00 -26.99 6.27
CA ARG A 4 -41.11 -27.14 7.41
C ARG A 4 -39.83 -27.87 6.97
N TRP A 5 -38.69 -27.21 7.05
CA TRP A 5 -37.38 -27.88 7.05
C TRP A 5 -36.72 -27.68 8.41
N SER A 6 -36.80 -28.74 9.22
CA SER A 6 -35.98 -28.92 10.42
C SER A 6 -34.69 -29.63 10.02
N PRO A 7 -33.53 -29.12 10.47
CA PRO A 7 -32.37 -29.94 10.77
C PRO A 7 -32.12 -29.92 12.28
N ASP A 8 -32.62 -30.96 12.95
CA ASP A 8 -32.22 -31.36 14.29
C ASP A 8 -31.34 -32.60 14.10
N VAL A 9 -30.01 -32.46 14.09
CA VAL A 9 -29.05 -33.57 14.16
C VAL A 9 -27.63 -32.99 14.21
N PHE A 10 -26.78 -33.52 15.08
CA PHE A 10 -25.45 -33.03 15.50
C PHE A 10 -25.49 -32.06 16.69
N GLY A 11 -25.79 -32.66 17.84
CA GLY A 11 -25.64 -32.05 19.15
C GLY A 11 -24.22 -31.56 19.41
N LEU A 12 -24.11 -30.25 19.60
CA LEU A 12 -23.03 -29.65 20.37
C LEU A 12 -23.62 -29.25 21.72
N GLN A 13 -23.36 -30.12 22.67
CA GLN A 13 -23.76 -30.01 24.06
C GLN A 13 -23.23 -28.70 24.63
N ARG A 14 -24.14 -27.95 25.29
CA ARG A 14 -23.79 -26.88 26.24
C ARG A 14 -22.77 -27.43 27.23
N LEU A 15 -21.52 -26.95 27.17
CA LEU A 15 -20.55 -27.27 28.21
C LEU A 15 -21.02 -26.69 29.57
N PRO A 16 -20.80 -27.42 30.66
CA PRO A 16 -21.20 -27.01 32.00
C PRO A 16 -20.32 -25.86 32.53
N ARG A 17 -20.94 -24.96 33.30
CA ARG A 17 -20.39 -23.69 33.83
C ARG A 17 -19.28 -23.84 34.90
N HIS A 18 -18.60 -24.99 34.95
CA HIS A 18 -17.65 -25.31 36.03
C HIS A 18 -16.17 -25.12 35.63
N LEU A 19 -15.87 -24.81 34.37
CA LEU A 19 -14.53 -24.37 33.93
C LEU A 19 -14.40 -22.83 33.93
N GLN A 20 -15.03 -22.18 34.91
CA GLN A 20 -14.86 -20.74 35.12
C GLN A 20 -13.56 -20.53 35.92
N ALA A 21 -12.48 -20.18 35.23
CA ALA A 21 -11.25 -19.73 35.86
C ALA A 21 -11.49 -18.40 36.62
N PRO A 22 -10.95 -18.22 37.85
CA PRO A 22 -11.10 -16.99 38.59
C PRO A 22 -10.26 -15.86 38.00
N SER A 23 -10.84 -14.67 38.11
CA SER A 23 -10.36 -13.39 37.62
C SER A 23 -9.33 -12.75 38.56
N SER A 24 -8.54 -11.84 37.97
CA SER A 24 -8.04 -10.60 38.58
C SER A 24 -6.74 -10.66 39.40
N GLY A 25 -5.67 -10.22 38.75
CA GLY A 25 -4.64 -9.39 39.37
C GLY A 25 -4.51 -8.07 38.58
N PRO A 26 -4.54 -6.89 39.22
CA PRO A 26 -4.09 -5.63 38.63
C PRO A 26 -2.65 -5.36 39.07
N GLU A 27 -1.74 -5.02 38.17
CA GLU A 27 -0.42 -4.36 38.33
C GLU A 27 0.34 -4.63 37.02
N ALA A 28 1.06 -3.76 36.34
CA ALA A 28 1.49 -2.39 36.55
C ALA A 28 1.83 -1.85 35.15
N ALA A 29 1.91 -0.53 35.03
CA ALA A 29 2.37 0.17 33.85
C ALA A 29 3.72 -0.37 33.34
N GLY A 30 3.73 -0.89 32.11
CA GLY A 30 4.93 -1.26 31.38
C GLY A 30 4.93 -0.51 30.05
N THR A 31 5.73 0.53 29.97
CA THR A 31 6.11 1.22 28.73
C THR A 31 6.48 0.19 27.65
N PRO A 32 6.02 0.32 26.40
CA PRO A 32 6.50 -0.56 25.34
C PRO A 32 8.01 -0.39 25.18
N PRO A 33 8.79 -1.49 25.11
CA PRO A 33 10.19 -1.37 24.75
C PRO A 33 10.29 -0.83 23.32
N ALA A 34 11.12 0.20 23.15
CA ALA A 34 11.55 0.67 21.84
C ALA A 34 12.00 -0.52 20.98
N PRO A 35 11.71 -0.53 19.67
CA PRO A 35 12.20 -1.60 18.80
C PRO A 35 13.73 -1.60 18.81
N ALA A 36 14.31 -2.75 19.11
CA ALA A 36 15.74 -2.98 19.09
C ALA A 36 16.34 -2.64 17.72
N PRO A 37 17.55 -2.06 17.64
CA PRO A 37 18.23 -1.80 16.38
C PRO A 37 18.67 -3.12 15.74
N ALA A 38 18.15 -3.41 14.55
CA ALA A 38 18.69 -4.46 13.69
C ALA A 38 20.14 -4.12 13.27
N PRO A 39 21.01 -5.13 13.10
CA PRO A 39 22.43 -4.90 12.80
C PRO A 39 22.62 -4.28 11.41
N LEU A 40 23.71 -3.53 11.28
CA LEU A 40 24.10 -2.74 10.11
C LEU A 40 23.95 -3.50 8.78
N GLY A 41 22.96 -3.10 7.99
CA GLY A 41 22.75 -3.50 6.61
C GLY A 41 21.90 -2.45 5.89
N LEU A 42 22.58 -1.48 5.28
CA LEU A 42 22.13 -0.58 4.20
C LEU A 42 20.61 -0.32 4.04
N ALA A 43 20.16 0.81 4.60
CA ALA A 43 19.17 1.75 4.07
C ALA A 43 17.75 1.25 3.70
N ALA A 44 16.88 1.08 4.70
CA ALA A 44 15.44 1.30 4.53
C ALA A 44 15.12 2.79 4.74
N GLY A 45 15.44 3.63 3.77
CA GLY A 45 15.24 5.07 3.89
C GLY A 45 15.83 5.94 2.78
N ALA A 46 15.92 5.45 1.54
CA ALA A 46 16.41 6.22 0.41
C ALA A 46 15.41 6.17 -0.75
N GLY A 47 14.28 6.85 -0.58
CA GLY A 47 13.24 6.94 -1.63
C GLY A 47 12.52 8.28 -1.61
N SER A 48 13.23 9.39 -1.34
CA SER A 48 12.57 10.71 -1.30
C SER A 48 13.44 11.90 -1.74
N ALA A 49 14.75 11.74 -1.93
CA ALA A 49 15.58 12.85 -2.41
C ALA A 49 15.60 13.00 -3.94
N ALA A 50 15.25 11.92 -4.67
CA ALA A 50 15.37 11.90 -6.13
C ALA A 50 14.07 12.27 -6.86
N PHE A 51 12.96 12.47 -6.15
CA PHE A 51 11.69 12.86 -6.76
C PHE A 51 10.98 13.95 -5.96
N ARG A 52 10.34 14.87 -6.67
CA ARG A 52 9.49 15.92 -6.11
C ARG A 52 8.06 15.75 -6.58
N GLU A 53 7.08 15.90 -5.68
CA GLU A 53 5.67 16.00 -6.07
C GLU A 53 5.45 17.27 -6.90
N VAL A 54 4.89 17.12 -8.10
CA VAL A 54 4.61 18.24 -9.01
C VAL A 54 3.13 18.53 -9.19
N ALA A 55 2.27 17.55 -8.92
CA ALA A 55 0.82 17.71 -8.95
C ALA A 55 0.10 16.66 -8.10
N ARG A 56 -1.10 17.00 -7.61
CA ARG A 56 -1.97 16.14 -6.80
C ARG A 56 -3.39 16.15 -7.36
N GLY A 57 -4.07 15.01 -7.31
CA GLY A 57 -5.37 14.80 -7.95
C GLY A 57 -5.27 14.68 -9.48
N THR A 58 -4.07 14.43 -10.01
CA THR A 58 -3.82 14.31 -11.44
C THR A 58 -2.86 13.15 -11.71
N MET A 59 -2.87 12.69 -12.96
CA MET A 59 -1.91 11.74 -13.52
C MET A 59 -1.35 12.28 -14.83
N CYS A 60 -0.18 11.79 -15.24
CA CYS A 60 0.29 12.03 -16.61
C CYS A 60 -0.65 11.32 -17.60
N GLU A 61 -0.97 11.99 -18.71
CA GLU A 61 -1.78 11.37 -19.76
C GLU A 61 -1.05 10.14 -20.30
N ARG A 62 -1.70 8.98 -20.17
CA ARG A 62 -1.11 7.67 -20.46
C ARG A 62 -1.16 7.34 -21.94
N ASP A 63 -2.11 7.92 -22.68
CA ASP A 63 -2.34 7.56 -24.08
C ASP A 63 -1.47 8.38 -25.04
N LEU A 64 -0.60 9.25 -24.52
CA LEU A 64 0.37 9.99 -25.32
C LEU A 64 1.48 9.08 -25.88
N PRO A 65 1.80 9.22 -27.19
CA PRO A 65 2.84 8.42 -27.82
C PRO A 65 4.20 8.72 -27.19
N GLY A 66 4.91 7.67 -26.76
CA GLY A 66 6.23 7.78 -26.16
C GLY A 66 6.26 8.29 -24.71
N ALA A 67 5.10 8.57 -24.09
CA ALA A 67 5.06 9.04 -22.70
C ALA A 67 5.36 7.93 -21.68
N LYS A 68 5.02 6.67 -21.98
CA LYS A 68 5.21 5.52 -21.07
C LYS A 68 6.67 5.10 -20.98
N ALA A 69 7.20 4.93 -19.77
CA ALA A 69 8.45 4.19 -19.56
C ALA A 69 8.19 2.69 -19.73
N GLU A 70 9.22 1.90 -20.04
CA GLU A 70 9.13 0.44 -20.06
C GLU A 70 10.05 -0.15 -18.97
N PRO A 71 9.53 -0.96 -18.03
CA PRO A 71 8.11 -1.26 -17.83
C PRO A 71 7.28 -0.03 -17.42
N PHE A 72 6.00 0.00 -17.78
CA PHE A 72 5.07 1.09 -17.46
C PHE A 72 4.53 1.04 -16.03
N THR A 73 4.52 -0.15 -15.41
CA THR A 73 3.96 -0.37 -14.07
C THR A 73 4.61 -1.59 -13.42
N LEU A 74 4.42 -1.75 -12.12
CA LEU A 74 4.88 -2.91 -11.33
C LEU A 74 3.89 -4.09 -11.34
N GLY A 75 2.76 -3.95 -12.04
CA GLY A 75 1.84 -5.06 -12.28
C GLY A 75 0.78 -5.26 -11.19
N GLY A 76 0.40 -4.21 -10.46
CA GLY A 76 -0.66 -4.25 -9.45
C GLY A 76 -0.49 -3.15 -8.40
N GLY A 77 -1.51 -2.96 -7.56
CA GLY A 77 -1.44 -2.06 -6.40
C GLY A 77 -0.73 -2.69 -5.20
N GLY A 78 -0.69 -1.98 -4.09
CA GLY A 78 -0.07 -2.41 -2.83
C GLY A 78 1.42 -2.08 -2.69
N HIS A 79 1.94 -1.22 -3.57
CA HIS A 79 3.30 -0.69 -3.46
C HIS A 79 3.31 0.66 -2.73
N ASP A 80 4.38 0.93 -2.01
CA ASP A 80 4.64 2.26 -1.47
C ASP A 80 5.31 3.14 -2.53
N LEU A 81 5.19 4.46 -2.36
CA LEU A 81 5.81 5.45 -3.23
C LEU A 81 7.32 5.19 -3.44
N ALA A 82 8.03 4.82 -2.37
CA ALA A 82 9.46 4.55 -2.42
C ALA A 82 9.82 3.41 -3.38
N ARG A 83 8.99 2.36 -3.45
CA ARG A 83 9.19 1.25 -4.39
C ARG A 83 9.00 1.71 -5.83
N CYS A 84 7.94 2.47 -6.09
CA CYS A 84 7.67 3.02 -7.42
C CYS A 84 8.78 3.98 -7.90
N GLN A 85 9.30 4.81 -7.00
CA GLN A 85 10.42 5.70 -7.29
C GLN A 85 11.71 4.91 -7.56
N ALA A 86 12.03 3.91 -6.74
CA ALA A 86 13.22 3.07 -6.92
C ALA A 86 13.21 2.37 -8.29
N GLU A 87 12.06 1.83 -8.69
CA GLU A 87 11.90 1.19 -10.00
C GLU A 87 12.00 2.21 -11.14
N CYS A 88 11.45 3.41 -10.97
CA CYS A 88 11.69 4.49 -11.93
C CYS A 88 13.18 4.91 -12.00
N LEU A 89 13.93 4.91 -10.90
CA LEU A 89 15.37 5.23 -10.92
C LEU A 89 16.19 4.19 -11.67
N ALA A 90 15.80 2.92 -11.59
CA ALA A 90 16.43 1.82 -12.32
C ALA A 90 16.21 1.94 -13.84
N LEU A 91 15.23 2.73 -14.29
CA LEU A 91 14.93 2.98 -15.70
C LEU A 91 15.50 4.34 -16.12
N GLU A 92 16.51 4.35 -16.99
CA GLU A 92 17.13 5.59 -17.48
C GLU A 92 16.12 6.52 -18.18
N GLN A 93 15.16 5.93 -18.88
CA GLN A 93 14.08 6.65 -19.55
C GLN A 93 13.04 7.22 -18.59
N CYS A 94 12.94 6.75 -17.34
CA CYS A 94 11.87 7.18 -16.43
C CYS A 94 12.21 8.51 -15.74
N ARG A 95 11.32 9.48 -15.93
CA ARG A 95 11.43 10.84 -15.39
C ARG A 95 10.25 11.21 -14.51
N TYR A 96 9.11 10.54 -14.65
CA TYR A 96 7.92 10.83 -13.86
C TYR A 96 7.28 9.54 -13.35
N VAL A 97 6.67 9.63 -12.16
CA VAL A 97 5.87 8.58 -11.55
C VAL A 97 4.52 9.17 -11.20
N THR A 98 3.44 8.56 -11.71
CA THR A 98 2.11 8.77 -11.12
C THR A 98 1.91 7.70 -10.06
N PHE A 99 1.64 8.09 -8.82
CA PHE A 99 1.34 7.18 -7.72
C PHE A 99 -0.07 7.40 -7.19
N TYR A 100 -0.83 6.33 -7.04
CA TYR A 100 -2.18 6.34 -6.50
C TYR A 100 -2.12 5.99 -5.01
N HIS A 101 -2.19 7.00 -4.14
CA HIS A 101 -2.07 6.80 -2.69
C HIS A 101 -3.16 5.88 -2.12
N SER A 102 -4.33 5.81 -2.75
CA SER A 102 -5.44 4.98 -2.28
C SER A 102 -5.21 3.48 -2.54
N THR A 103 -4.46 3.12 -3.58
CA THR A 103 -4.30 1.72 -4.02
C THR A 103 -2.86 1.24 -3.96
N GLY A 104 -1.88 2.13 -3.82
CA GLY A 104 -0.46 1.80 -3.95
C GLY A 104 -0.05 1.43 -5.37
N PHE A 105 -0.85 1.81 -6.38
CA PHE A 105 -0.51 1.57 -7.78
C PHE A 105 0.39 2.68 -8.33
N CYS A 106 1.26 2.35 -9.28
CA CYS A 106 2.05 3.36 -9.96
C CYS A 106 2.23 3.12 -11.46
N HIS A 107 2.35 4.25 -12.15
CA HIS A 107 2.69 4.34 -13.55
C HIS A 107 3.98 5.13 -13.72
N MET A 108 4.89 4.58 -14.53
CA MET A 108 6.20 5.14 -14.83
C MET A 108 6.19 5.78 -16.22
N TYR A 109 6.73 6.99 -16.32
CA TYR A 109 6.66 7.78 -17.54
C TYR A 109 8.03 8.36 -17.91
N ARG A 110 8.27 8.48 -19.22
CA ARG A 110 9.40 9.20 -19.81
C ARG A 110 9.15 10.69 -19.87
N SER A 111 7.90 11.06 -20.14
CA SER A 111 7.46 12.45 -20.25
C SER A 111 6.06 12.62 -19.68
N CYS A 112 5.75 13.84 -19.26
CA CYS A 112 4.47 14.22 -18.68
C CYS A 112 4.08 15.61 -19.21
N THR A 113 3.87 15.71 -20.53
CA THR A 113 3.53 16.97 -21.21
C THR A 113 2.09 17.38 -20.97
N GLU A 114 1.19 16.41 -20.81
CA GLU A 114 -0.21 16.63 -20.47
C GLU A 114 -0.57 15.87 -19.20
N GLN A 115 -1.44 16.49 -18.40
CA GLN A 115 -1.93 15.95 -17.15
C GLN A 115 -3.44 15.81 -17.24
N LYS A 116 -3.94 14.70 -16.69
CA LYS A 116 -5.36 14.41 -16.61
C LYS A 116 -5.78 14.38 -15.14
N ALA A 117 -6.82 15.15 -14.81
CA ALA A 117 -7.43 15.07 -13.50
C ALA A 117 -8.00 13.68 -13.27
N VAL A 118 -7.65 13.08 -12.14
CA VAL A 118 -8.13 11.77 -11.71
C VAL A 118 -8.47 11.82 -10.24
N GLY A 119 -9.59 11.20 -9.87
CA GLY A 119 -9.91 10.93 -8.48
C GLY A 119 -8.91 9.94 -7.86
N ASP A 120 -9.17 9.48 -6.64
CA ASP A 120 -8.44 8.36 -6.01
C ASP A 120 -7.04 8.67 -5.48
N GLY A 121 -6.75 9.95 -5.20
CA GLY A 121 -5.51 10.34 -4.54
C GLY A 121 -4.26 10.10 -5.40
N ALA A 122 -4.40 10.22 -6.73
CA ALA A 122 -3.25 10.23 -7.62
C ALA A 122 -2.36 11.45 -7.36
N ALA A 123 -1.05 11.28 -7.45
CA ALA A 123 -0.09 12.36 -7.45
C ALA A 123 1.02 12.07 -8.44
N ILE A 124 1.52 13.12 -9.07
CA ILE A 124 2.63 13.07 -10.03
C ILE A 124 3.91 13.48 -9.32
N TYR A 125 4.95 12.69 -9.48
CA TYR A 125 6.29 12.94 -8.98
C TYR A 125 7.26 13.03 -10.16
N SER A 126 8.09 14.07 -10.21
CA SER A 126 9.16 14.23 -11.20
C SER A 126 10.52 13.93 -10.59
N ARG A 127 11.38 13.25 -11.34
CA ARG A 127 12.78 13.04 -10.96
C ARG A 127 13.53 14.38 -10.92
N VAL A 128 14.29 14.63 -9.86
CA VAL A 128 15.16 15.82 -9.71
C VAL A 128 16.61 15.52 -10.09
#